data_AF-A0AAW8DIM1-F1
#
_entry.id   AF-A0AAW8DIM1-F1
#
_cell.length_a   1.000
_cell.length_b   1.000
_cell.length_c   1.000
_cell.angle_alpha   90.00
_cell.angle_beta   90.00
_cell.angle_gamma   90.00
#
_symmetry.space_group_name_H-M   'P 1'
#
loop_
_entity.id
_entity.type
_entity.pdbx_description
1 polymer ?
#
loop_
_entity_poly.entity_id
_entity_poly.type
_entity_poly.pdbx_seq_one_letter_code
_entity_poly.pdbx_strand_id
1 'polypeptide(L)'
;MDQNEAPLVNALAEYHRLDRYSFTPPVHRQGRGADPRVLEVLGAQAFRSDVLDSAGLDDRSSSGGYLKKAEQLMAEAVGAEQAFFSTCGSSLSVKAAILAVAAGKG
;
A
#
# COMPACT_ATOMS: atom_id res chain seq x y z
N MET A 1 2.28 -16.25 13.09
CA MET A 1 3.33 -15.37 12.50
C MET A 1 3.76 -14.35 13.54
N ASP A 2 4.83 -13.57 13.33
CA ASP A 2 5.23 -12.51 14.28
C ASP A 2 4.40 -11.23 14.04
N GLN A 3 3.59 -10.86 15.03
CA GLN A 3 2.67 -9.72 14.96
C GLN A 3 3.36 -8.36 15.23
N ASN A 4 4.67 -8.35 15.50
CA ASN A 4 5.46 -7.10 15.55
C ASN A 4 5.98 -6.68 14.17
N GLU A 5 5.81 -7.50 13.14
CA GLU A 5 6.21 -7.16 11.78
C GLU A 5 5.18 -6.25 11.10
N ALA A 6 5.67 -5.23 10.39
CA ALA A 6 4.85 -4.37 9.52
C ALA A 6 5.44 -4.37 8.09
N PRO A 7 5.13 -5.39 7.26
CA PRO A 7 5.85 -5.63 5.99
C PRO A 7 5.90 -4.42 5.06
N LEU A 8 4.77 -3.73 4.86
CA LEU A 8 4.69 -2.54 4.01
C LEU A 8 5.48 -1.35 4.57
N VAL A 9 5.42 -1.14 5.89
CA VAL A 9 6.15 -0.04 6.55
C VAL A 9 7.66 -0.30 6.50
N ASN A 10 8.08 -1.54 6.77
CA ASN A 10 9.47 -1.95 6.69
C ASN A 10 10.02 -1.83 5.27
N ALA A 11 9.26 -2.26 4.27
CA ALA A 11 9.63 -2.10 2.86
C ALA A 11 9.79 -0.61 2.49
N LEU A 12 8.89 0.26 2.98
CA LEU A 12 8.95 1.69 2.69
C LEU A 12 10.17 2.36 3.35
N ALA A 13 10.46 1.98 4.59
CA ALA A 13 11.65 2.45 5.30
C ALA A 13 12.94 2.03 4.57
N GLU A 14 13.00 0.78 4.10
CA GLU A 14 14.13 0.28 3.30
C GLU A 14 14.24 1.00 1.95
N TYR A 15 13.12 1.23 1.28
CA TYR A 15 13.06 2.00 0.03
C TYR A 15 13.66 3.40 0.22
N HIS A 16 13.34 4.08 1.33
CA HIS A 16 13.92 5.37 1.68
C HIS A 16 15.39 5.29 2.07
N ARG A 17 15.81 4.24 2.78
CA ARG A 17 17.21 4.01 3.19
C ARG A 17 18.12 3.82 1.98
N LEU A 18 17.63 3.15 0.95
CA LEU A 18 18.33 2.91 -0.31
C LEU A 18 18.29 4.11 -1.28
N ASP A 19 17.67 5.23 -0.88
CA ASP A 19 17.44 6.42 -1.71
C ASP A 19 16.88 6.07 -3.11
N ARG A 20 15.96 5.11 -3.15
CA ARG A 20 15.38 4.66 -4.42
C ARG A 20 14.54 5.76 -5.05
N TYR A 21 14.71 5.92 -6.35
CA TYR A 21 13.94 6.83 -7.16
C TYR A 21 13.41 6.12 -8.40
N SER A 22 12.13 6.29 -8.68
CA SER A 22 11.46 5.71 -9.84
C SER A 22 10.95 6.80 -10.77
N PHE A 23 11.02 6.53 -12.07
CA PHE A 23 10.38 7.36 -13.10
C PHE A 23 8.89 7.02 -13.30
N THR A 24 8.34 6.10 -12.52
CA THR A 24 6.91 5.82 -12.45
C THR A 24 6.13 6.99 -11.81
N PRO A 25 4.79 7.02 -11.95
CA PRO A 25 3.94 7.85 -11.11
C PRO A 25 4.24 7.62 -9.61
N PRO A 26 3.88 8.58 -8.73
CA PRO A 26 3.28 9.89 -9.03
C PRO A 26 4.25 10.95 -9.60
N VAL A 27 3.70 11.93 -10.34
CA VAL A 27 4.50 12.95 -11.05
C VAL A 27 5.11 14.02 -10.14
N HIS A 28 4.67 14.16 -8.88
CA HIS A 28 5.32 15.06 -7.92
C HIS A 28 6.69 14.53 -7.44
N ARG A 29 7.13 13.35 -7.93
CA ARG A 29 8.50 12.83 -7.76
C ARG A 29 8.99 12.82 -6.30
N GLN A 30 8.19 12.19 -5.43
CA GLN A 30 8.46 12.12 -3.98
C GLN A 30 8.55 13.50 -3.30
N GLY A 31 7.89 14.51 -3.88
CA GLY A 31 7.81 15.88 -3.35
C GLY A 31 8.66 16.89 -4.12
N ARG A 32 9.59 16.44 -4.97
CA ARG A 32 10.46 17.33 -5.78
C ARG A 32 9.69 18.20 -6.77
N GLY A 33 8.56 17.71 -7.26
CA GLY A 33 7.66 18.43 -8.17
C GLY A 33 6.45 19.04 -7.47
N ALA A 34 6.39 19.02 -6.13
CA ALA A 34 5.28 19.63 -5.38
C ALA A 34 5.55 21.11 -5.11
N ASP A 35 4.47 21.91 -5.03
CA ASP A 35 4.57 23.31 -4.63
C ASP A 35 5.12 23.41 -3.19
N PRO A 36 6.17 24.22 -2.92
CA PRO A 36 6.74 24.36 -1.59
C PRO A 36 5.73 24.72 -0.50
N ARG A 37 4.70 25.50 -0.82
CA ARG A 37 3.63 25.87 0.13
C ARG A 37 2.80 24.66 0.55
N VAL A 38 2.62 23.70 -0.35
CA VAL A 38 1.91 22.45 -0.04
C VAL A 38 2.78 21.57 0.85
N LEU A 39 4.08 21.51 0.59
CA LEU A 39 5.02 20.75 1.43
C LEU A 39 5.12 21.32 2.85
N GLU A 40 5.04 22.64 3.00
CA GLU A 40 5.03 23.32 4.30
C GLU A 40 3.79 22.95 5.13
N VAL A 41 2.61 22.87 4.49
CA VAL A 41 1.35 22.58 5.17
C VAL A 41 1.14 21.09 5.43
N LEU A 42 1.38 20.23 4.44
CA LEU A 42 1.08 18.79 4.51
C LEU A 42 2.27 17.93 4.95
N GLY A 43 3.48 18.47 4.87
CA GLY A 43 4.72 17.77 5.18
C GLY A 43 5.30 17.00 4.00
N ALA A 44 6.61 17.12 3.80
CA ALA A 44 7.32 16.45 2.71
C ALA A 44 7.33 14.92 2.82
N GLN A 45 7.22 14.36 4.02
CA GLN A 45 7.28 12.92 4.23
C GLN A 45 6.05 12.19 3.65
N ALA A 46 4.88 12.82 3.64
CA ALA A 46 3.70 12.24 2.99
C ALA A 46 3.94 12.01 1.50
N PHE A 47 4.48 13.03 0.80
CA PHE A 47 4.84 12.92 -0.61
C PHE A 47 6.02 11.98 -0.86
N ARG A 48 7.01 11.94 0.05
CA ARG A 48 8.14 11.00 -0.04
C ARG A 48 7.69 9.54 0.05
N SER A 49 6.65 9.29 0.81
CA SER A 49 6.04 7.97 1.03
C SER A 49 4.99 7.60 -0.02
N ASP A 50 4.55 8.54 -0.85
CA ASP A 50 3.62 8.28 -1.94
C ASP A 50 4.34 7.61 -3.12
N VAL A 51 4.39 6.28 -3.03
CA VAL A 51 5.01 5.38 -4.00
C VAL A 51 4.00 4.35 -4.46
N LEU A 52 4.13 3.88 -5.69
CA LEU A 52 3.35 2.74 -6.17
C LEU A 52 3.77 1.48 -5.41
N ASP A 53 2.79 0.64 -5.06
CA ASP A 53 3.07 -0.68 -4.49
C ASP A 53 3.77 -1.57 -5.53
N SER A 54 3.07 -1.94 -6.60
CA SER A 54 3.65 -2.69 -7.73
C SER A 54 4.47 -1.80 -8.65
N ALA A 55 5.62 -2.31 -9.11
CA ALA A 55 6.60 -1.56 -9.92
C ALA A 55 7.14 -0.30 -9.24
N GLY A 56 7.14 -0.28 -7.90
CA GLY A 56 7.65 0.80 -7.08
C GLY A 56 8.27 0.25 -5.79
N LEU A 57 7.44 0.08 -4.76
CA LEU A 57 7.81 -0.48 -3.46
C LEU A 57 8.19 -1.96 -3.57
N ASP A 58 7.34 -2.73 -4.26
CA ASP A 58 7.59 -4.08 -4.73
C ASP A 58 7.90 -4.07 -6.24
N ASP A 59 8.37 -5.19 -6.76
CA ASP A 59 8.60 -5.34 -8.19
C ASP A 59 7.29 -5.46 -8.98
N ARG A 60 7.40 -5.51 -10.31
CA ARG A 60 6.23 -5.55 -11.20
C ARG A 60 5.45 -6.87 -11.12
N SER A 61 6.08 -7.94 -10.61
CA SER A 61 5.45 -9.23 -10.34
C SER A 61 4.98 -9.39 -8.89
N SER A 62 5.15 -8.37 -8.06
CA SER A 62 4.93 -8.43 -6.61
C SER A 62 5.66 -9.60 -5.95
N SER A 63 6.90 -9.88 -6.37
CA SER A 63 7.65 -11.05 -5.90
C SER A 63 8.12 -10.90 -4.45
N GLY A 64 8.24 -9.67 -3.93
CA GLY A 64 8.52 -9.40 -2.52
C GLY A 64 7.36 -9.78 -1.60
N GLY A 65 6.13 -9.77 -2.13
CA GLY A 65 4.93 -10.25 -1.43
C GLY A 65 4.57 -9.44 -0.19
N TYR A 66 4.98 -8.17 -0.12
CA TYR A 66 4.81 -7.35 1.08
C TYR A 66 3.34 -7.17 1.47
N LEU A 67 2.48 -6.83 0.50
CA LEU A 67 1.04 -6.71 0.71
C LEU A 67 0.42 -8.04 1.17
N LYS A 68 0.74 -9.13 0.46
CA LYS A 68 0.25 -10.47 0.80
C LYS A 68 0.62 -10.87 2.22
N LYS A 69 1.86 -10.63 2.64
CA LYS A 69 2.33 -10.93 4.00
C LYS A 69 1.60 -10.06 5.03
N ALA A 70 1.37 -8.78 4.74
CA ALA A 70 0.62 -7.89 5.62
C ALA A 70 -0.86 -8.32 5.79
N GLU A 71 -1.50 -8.75 4.70
CA GLU A 71 -2.86 -9.28 4.72
C GLU A 71 -2.95 -10.61 5.49
N GLN A 72 -1.96 -11.49 5.35
CA GLN A 72 -1.87 -12.73 6.14
C GLN A 72 -1.71 -12.46 7.64
N LEU A 73 -0.86 -11.51 8.02
CA LEU A 73 -0.70 -11.08 9.41
C LEU A 73 -2.02 -10.57 9.98
N MET A 74 -2.75 -9.75 9.21
CA MET A 74 -4.07 -9.25 9.63
C MET A 74 -5.09 -10.38 9.76
N ALA A 75 -5.15 -11.30 8.81
CA ALA A 75 -6.08 -12.45 8.86
C ALA A 75 -5.86 -13.26 10.14
N GLU A 76 -4.60 -13.57 10.47
CA GLU A 76 -4.26 -14.27 11.72
C GLU A 76 -4.65 -13.45 12.96
N ALA A 77 -4.36 -12.15 12.98
CA ALA A 77 -4.63 -11.27 14.12
C ALA A 77 -6.13 -11.19 14.45
N VAL A 78 -7.02 -11.27 13.45
CA VAL A 78 -8.47 -11.20 13.63
C VAL A 78 -9.17 -12.57 13.58
N GLY A 79 -8.43 -13.67 13.43
CA GLY A 79 -8.98 -15.02 13.36
C GLY A 79 -9.82 -15.29 12.09
N ALA A 80 -9.52 -14.62 10.99
CA ALA A 80 -10.16 -14.84 9.69
C ALA A 80 -9.36 -15.80 8.82
N GLU A 81 -10.02 -16.47 7.86
CA GLU A 81 -9.32 -17.27 6.84
C GLU A 81 -8.50 -16.37 5.90
N GLN A 82 -9.04 -15.22 5.53
CA GLN A 82 -8.42 -14.23 4.65
C GLN A 82 -8.79 -12.83 5.11
N ALA A 83 -7.89 -11.87 4.86
CA ALA A 83 -8.14 -10.45 5.05
C ALA A 83 -7.67 -9.71 3.80
N PHE A 84 -8.36 -8.62 3.45
CA PHE A 84 -8.02 -7.77 2.32
C PHE A 84 -7.93 -6.32 2.79
N PHE A 85 -6.94 -5.58 2.29
CA PHE A 85 -6.82 -4.15 2.57
C PHE A 85 -7.57 -3.31 1.53
N SER A 86 -8.40 -2.37 2.00
CA SER A 86 -9.15 -1.43 1.17
C SER A 86 -8.80 0.01 1.53
N THR A 87 -8.66 0.85 0.52
CA THR A 87 -8.34 2.29 0.68
C THR A 87 -9.57 3.19 0.68
N CYS A 88 -10.77 2.65 0.43
CA CYS A 88 -12.02 3.43 0.30
C CYS A 88 -13.05 3.07 1.38
N GLY A 89 -12.57 2.72 2.58
CA GLY A 89 -13.41 2.42 3.75
C GLY A 89 -14.32 1.20 3.62
N SER A 90 -15.19 1.02 4.60
CA SER A 90 -16.10 -0.14 4.69
C SER A 90 -17.14 -0.14 3.55
N SER A 91 -17.55 1.03 3.06
CA SER A 91 -18.50 1.15 1.96
C SER A 91 -18.03 0.44 0.68
N LEU A 92 -16.75 0.57 0.31
CA LEU A 92 -16.20 -0.19 -0.82
C LEU A 92 -16.14 -1.68 -0.49
N SER A 93 -15.68 -2.02 0.71
CA SER A 93 -15.50 -3.41 1.14
C SER A 93 -16.81 -4.20 1.13
N VAL A 94 -17.91 -3.62 1.63
CA VAL A 94 -19.25 -4.24 1.60
C VAL A 94 -19.75 -4.41 0.17
N LYS A 95 -19.58 -3.40 -0.69
CA LYS A 95 -19.98 -3.51 -2.10
C LYS A 95 -19.21 -4.61 -2.83
N ALA A 96 -17.90 -4.70 -2.61
CA ALA A 96 -17.07 -5.75 -3.18
C ALA A 96 -17.51 -7.14 -2.71
N ALA A 97 -17.79 -7.31 -1.42
CA ALA A 97 -18.30 -8.56 -0.86
C ALA A 97 -19.65 -8.98 -1.48
N ILE A 98 -20.61 -8.04 -1.57
CA ILE A 98 -21.90 -8.30 -2.21
C ILE A 98 -21.72 -8.72 -3.67
N LEU A 99 -20.93 -7.99 -4.45
CA LEU A 99 -20.69 -8.30 -5.86
C LEU A 99 -20.02 -9.67 -6.04
N ALA A 100 -19.07 -10.03 -5.17
CA ALA A 100 -18.37 -11.31 -5.24
C ALA A 100 -19.29 -12.53 -5.04
N VAL A 101 -20.37 -12.40 -4.25
CA VAL A 101 -21.28 -13.51 -3.94
C VAL A 101 -22.61 -13.45 -4.68
N ALA A 102 -23.08 -12.25 -5.04
CA ALA A 102 -24.40 -12.02 -5.63
C ALA A 102 -24.36 -11.84 -7.15
N ALA A 103 -23.20 -11.57 -7.75
CA ALA A 103 -23.05 -11.72 -9.19
C ALA A 103 -23.16 -13.22 -9.51
N GLY A 104 -24.36 -13.66 -9.86
CA GLY A 104 -24.63 -15.04 -10.26
C GLY A 104 -23.63 -15.50 -11.32
N LYS A 105 -23.34 -16.80 -11.35
CA LYS A 105 -22.56 -17.40 -12.44
C LYS A 105 -23.29 -17.06 -13.74
N GLY A 106 -22.68 -16.19 -14.56
CA GLY A 106 -23.08 -16.02 -15.95
C GLY A 106 -23.04 -17.36 -16.67
#